data_AF-A0A960XP92-F1
#
_entry.id   AF-A0A960XP92-F1
#
_cell.length_a   1.000
_cell.length_b   1.000
_cell.length_c   1.000
_cell.angle_alpha   90.00
_cell.angle_beta   90.00
_cell.angle_gamma   90.00
#
_symmetry.space_group_name_H-M   'P 1'
#
loop_
_entity.id
_entity.type
_entity.pdbx_description
1 polymer ?
#
loop_
_entity_poly.entity_id
_entity_poly.type
_entity_poly.pdbx_seq_one_letter_code
_entity_poly.pdbx_strand_id
1 'polypeptide(L)'
;EKLESAGLAERVTLLHRSHATLAEDVEEGSVEVVMFNLGYLPGQDHGTTTRERETLVALEAAESALCPGGVLSVVCYPGHPGGDAEAEAVEAKLRELARHSSWRVARYGMLETKSPAPFLLVARKPGG
;
A
#
# COMPACT_ATOMS: atom_id res chain seq x y z
N GLU A 1 20.95 12.80 -2.54
CA GLU A 1 21.34 13.30 -1.21
C GLU A 1 21.10 12.32 -0.04
N LYS A 2 19.88 12.06 0.46
CA LYS A 2 19.69 11.18 1.65
C LYS A 2 20.19 9.74 1.45
N LEU A 3 19.86 9.09 0.33
CA LEU A 3 20.30 7.72 0.04
C LEU A 3 21.82 7.61 -0.14
N GLU A 4 22.43 8.61 -0.77
CA GLU A 4 23.89 8.68 -0.98
C GLU A 4 24.60 8.87 0.37
N SER A 5 24.11 9.78 1.21
CA SER A 5 24.66 10.01 2.55
C SER A 5 24.57 8.78 3.45
N ALA A 6 23.60 7.90 3.20
CA ALA A 6 23.41 6.64 3.92
C ALA A 6 24.16 5.45 3.28
N GLY A 7 24.82 5.63 2.13
CA GLY A 7 25.49 4.53 1.40
C GLY A 7 24.53 3.48 0.85
N LEU A 8 23.28 3.84 0.55
CA LEU A 8 22.21 2.92 0.15
C LEU A 8 21.82 3.01 -1.32
N ALA A 9 22.44 3.93 -2.08
CA ALA A 9 22.04 4.22 -3.46
C ALA A 9 22.06 2.97 -4.37
N GLU A 10 23.03 2.07 -4.19
CA GLU A 10 23.15 0.84 -5.00
C GLU A 10 22.08 -0.23 -4.68
N ARG A 11 21.35 -0.07 -3.57
CA ARG A 11 20.30 -1.02 -3.15
C ARG A 11 18.89 -0.50 -3.40
N VAL A 12 18.75 0.66 -4.04
CA VAL A 12 17.47 1.33 -4.24
C VAL A 12 17.36 1.81 -5.67
N THR A 13 16.35 1.31 -6.37
CA THR A 13 15.92 1.87 -7.65
C THR A 13 14.77 2.84 -7.38
N LEU A 14 14.95 4.11 -7.73
CA LEU A 14 13.89 5.13 -7.63
C LEU A 14 13.23 5.32 -8.99
N LEU A 15 11.92 5.07 -9.06
CA LEU A 15 11.12 5.24 -10.27
C LEU A 15 10.17 6.42 -10.09
N HIS A 16 10.33 7.45 -10.91
CA HIS A 16 9.40 8.60 -10.93
C HIS A 16 8.17 8.26 -11.77
N ARG A 17 7.30 7.41 -11.22
CA ARG A 17 6.10 6.88 -11.87
C ARG A 17 4.95 6.76 -10.87
N SER A 18 3.73 6.53 -11.38
CA SER A 18 2.60 6.14 -10.55
C SER A 18 2.75 4.68 -10.12
N HIS A 19 2.38 4.36 -8.88
CA HIS A 19 2.30 2.98 -8.40
C HIS A 19 1.28 2.14 -9.20
N ALA A 20 0.34 2.78 -9.91
CA ALA A 20 -0.56 2.08 -10.82
C ALA A 20 0.16 1.34 -11.97
N THR A 21 1.43 1.67 -12.26
CA THR A 21 2.25 0.97 -13.27
C THR A 21 3.17 -0.09 -12.66
N LEU A 22 3.00 -0.47 -11.38
CA LEU A 22 3.88 -1.41 -10.67
C LEU A 22 4.16 -2.71 -11.44
N ALA A 23 3.15 -3.24 -12.15
CA ALA A 23 3.27 -4.48 -12.92
C ALA A 23 4.26 -4.39 -14.10
N GLU A 24 4.65 -3.19 -14.53
CA GLU A 24 5.64 -2.99 -15.60
C GLU A 24 7.08 -3.14 -15.08
N ASP A 25 7.28 -2.95 -13.77
CA ASP A 25 8.60 -2.83 -13.16
C ASP A 25 8.99 -4.03 -12.29
N VAL A 26 8.04 -4.92 -11.99
CA VAL A 26 8.21 -6.01 -11.02
C VAL A 26 7.65 -7.32 -11.55
N GLU A 27 8.47 -8.38 -11.51
CA GLU A 27 8.07 -9.73 -11.93
C GLU A 27 7.10 -10.38 -10.94
N GLU A 28 6.18 -11.21 -11.43
CA GLU A 28 5.25 -11.96 -10.58
C GLU A 28 6.00 -12.86 -9.60
N GLY A 29 5.55 -12.86 -8.34
CA GLY A 29 6.15 -13.68 -7.28
C GLY A 29 7.59 -13.33 -6.90
N SER A 30 8.13 -12.20 -7.36
CA SER A 30 9.53 -11.80 -7.11
C SER A 30 9.74 -11.00 -5.84
N VAL A 31 8.66 -10.51 -5.20
CA VAL A 31 8.75 -9.59 -4.06
C VAL A 31 8.28 -10.23 -2.76
N GLU A 32 9.02 -10.03 -1.68
CA GLU A 32 8.65 -10.51 -0.35
C GLU A 32 7.68 -9.56 0.37
N VAL A 33 7.84 -8.25 0.17
CA VAL A 33 7.07 -7.21 0.87
C VAL A 33 6.71 -6.06 -0.07
N VAL A 34 5.44 -5.66 -0.04
CA VAL A 34 4.96 -4.41 -0.67
C VAL A 34 4.34 -3.51 0.40
N MET A 35 4.67 -2.22 0.36
CA MET A 35 4.19 -1.24 1.34
C MET A 35 3.60 -0.02 0.64
N PHE A 36 2.38 0.33 1.04
CA PHE A 36 1.68 1.53 0.62
C PHE A 36 1.50 2.47 1.81
N ASN A 37 1.79 3.75 1.60
CA ASN A 37 1.48 4.82 2.53
C ASN A 37 0.65 5.87 1.77
N LEU A 38 -0.66 5.84 1.98
CA LEU A 38 -1.62 6.62 1.19
C LEU A 38 -1.70 8.07 1.66
N GLY A 39 -2.43 8.90 0.89
CA GLY A 39 -2.64 10.31 1.17
C GLY A 39 -1.59 11.22 0.52
N TYR A 40 -1.41 12.40 1.11
CA TYR A 40 -0.51 13.43 0.64
C TYR A 40 0.87 13.37 1.32
N LEU A 41 1.88 13.91 0.63
CA LEU A 41 3.21 14.10 1.21
C LEU A 41 3.16 15.24 2.25
N PRO A 42 3.58 15.04 3.51
CA PRO A 42 3.52 16.08 4.54
C PRO A 42 4.28 17.34 4.13
N GLY A 43 3.62 18.50 4.23
CA GLY A 43 4.23 19.80 3.92
C GLY A 43 4.37 20.11 2.42
N GLN A 44 3.64 19.39 1.56
CA GLN A 44 3.55 19.67 0.12
C GLN A 44 2.12 20.06 -0.28
N ASP A 45 1.95 20.45 -1.55
CA ASP A 45 0.63 20.76 -2.11
C ASP A 45 -0.31 19.54 -2.00
N HIS A 46 -1.43 19.74 -1.29
CA HIS A 46 -2.47 18.73 -1.11
C HIS A 46 -3.21 18.39 -2.42
N GLY A 47 -2.93 19.09 -3.53
CA GLY A 47 -3.39 18.71 -4.86
C GLY A 47 -2.79 17.39 -5.38
N THR A 48 -1.64 16.97 -4.83
CA THR A 48 -1.00 15.69 -5.18
C THR A 48 -1.19 14.68 -4.03
N THR A 49 -2.09 13.72 -4.25
CA THR A 49 -2.45 12.65 -3.30
C THR A 49 -2.65 11.34 -4.07
N THR A 50 -2.57 10.21 -3.36
CA THR A 50 -3.09 8.94 -3.88
C THR A 50 -4.57 9.03 -4.19
N ARG A 51 -5.03 8.20 -5.11
CA ARG A 51 -6.40 8.17 -5.61
C ARG A 51 -6.87 6.74 -5.66
N GLU A 52 -8.12 6.55 -5.24
CA GLU A 52 -8.79 5.24 -5.14
C GLU A 52 -8.51 4.32 -6.33
N ARG A 53 -8.76 4.80 -7.56
CA ARG A 53 -8.62 3.98 -8.76
C ARG A 53 -7.18 3.50 -8.96
N GLU A 54 -6.21 4.41 -8.89
CA GLU A 54 -4.79 4.11 -9.07
C GLU A 54 -4.26 3.20 -7.94
N THR A 55 -4.74 3.39 -6.72
CA THR A 55 -4.42 2.55 -5.56
C THR A 55 -4.94 1.12 -5.75
N LEU A 56 -6.19 0.93 -6.20
CA LEU A 56 -6.74 -0.41 -6.44
C LEU A 56 -5.98 -1.16 -7.54
N VAL A 57 -5.62 -0.49 -8.63
CA VAL A 57 -4.80 -1.08 -9.70
C VAL A 57 -3.43 -1.53 -9.16
N ALA A 58 -2.80 -0.70 -8.33
CA ALA A 58 -1.52 -1.05 -7.73
C ALA A 58 -1.60 -2.19 -6.72
N LEU A 59 -2.71 -2.29 -5.97
CA LEU A 59 -2.94 -3.42 -5.05
C LEU A 59 -3.07 -4.74 -5.80
N GLU A 60 -3.70 -4.75 -6.98
CA GLU A 60 -3.78 -5.94 -7.84
C GLU A 60 -2.39 -6.34 -8.36
N ALA A 61 -1.61 -5.37 -8.83
CA ALA A 61 -0.22 -5.62 -9.23
C ALA A 61 0.64 -6.14 -8.06
N ALA A 62 0.45 -5.58 -6.86
CA ALA A 62 1.15 -6.02 -5.65
C ALA A 62 0.79 -7.46 -5.26
N GLU A 63 -0.48 -7.83 -5.40
CA GLU A 63 -0.95 -9.20 -5.16
C GLU A 63 -0.20 -10.21 -6.03
N SER A 64 -0.04 -9.91 -7.33
CA SER A 64 0.70 -10.74 -8.29
C SER A 64 2.20 -10.75 -8.02
N ALA A 65 2.78 -9.59 -7.72
CA ALA A 65 4.21 -9.44 -7.44
C ALA A 65 4.68 -10.21 -6.19
N LEU A 66 3.79 -10.37 -5.19
CA LEU A 66 4.16 -11.04 -3.93
C LEU A 66 4.42 -12.53 -4.11
N CYS A 67 5.55 -13.00 -3.59
CA CYS A 67 5.87 -14.43 -3.47
C CYS A 67 4.94 -15.13 -2.46
N PRO A 68 4.78 -16.46 -2.51
CA PRO A 68 4.07 -17.21 -1.48
C PRO A 68 4.61 -16.88 -0.07
N GLY A 69 3.70 -16.59 0.87
CA GLY A 69 4.07 -16.17 2.22
C GLY A 69 4.45 -14.70 2.40
N GLY A 70 4.55 -13.93 1.30
CA GLY A 70 4.86 -12.50 1.29
C GLY A 70 3.78 -11.62 1.93
N VAL A 71 4.14 -10.35 2.18
CA VAL A 71 3.35 -9.41 2.98
C VAL A 71 3.04 -8.12 2.23
N LEU A 72 1.77 -7.74 2.22
CA LEU A 72 1.28 -6.44 1.79
C LEU A 72 0.91 -5.61 3.02
N SER A 73 1.36 -4.36 3.07
CA SER A 73 0.93 -3.39 4.10
C SER A 73 0.40 -2.12 3.46
N VAL A 74 -0.70 -1.58 4.00
CA VAL A 74 -1.33 -0.36 3.50
C VAL A 74 -1.71 0.52 4.69
N VAL A 75 -1.08 1.68 4.81
CA VAL A 75 -1.47 2.72 5.77
C VAL A 75 -2.48 3.65 5.10
N CYS A 76 -3.69 3.71 5.64
CA CYS A 76 -4.78 4.54 5.15
C CYS A 76 -4.95 5.79 6.02
N TYR A 77 -5.23 6.93 5.40
CA TYR A 77 -5.44 8.22 6.08
C TYR A 77 -6.84 8.79 5.73
N PRO A 78 -7.89 8.38 6.44
CA PRO A 78 -9.22 8.98 6.27
C PRO A 78 -9.27 10.43 6.82
N GLY A 79 -10.32 11.17 6.49
CA GLY A 79 -10.57 12.53 7.02
C GLY A 79 -10.06 13.68 6.16
N HIS A 80 -9.67 13.42 4.93
CA HIS A 80 -9.36 14.44 3.93
C HIS A 80 -10.13 14.18 2.63
N PRO A 81 -10.26 15.16 1.72
CA PRO A 81 -10.92 14.95 0.44
C PRO A 81 -10.35 13.72 -0.29
N GLY A 82 -11.23 12.75 -0.59
CA GLY A 82 -10.89 11.48 -1.22
C GLY A 82 -10.34 10.38 -0.29
N GLY A 83 -9.82 10.73 0.88
CA GLY A 83 -9.17 9.77 1.80
C GLY A 83 -10.12 8.74 2.39
N ASP A 84 -11.38 9.14 2.67
CA ASP A 84 -12.40 8.21 3.19
C ASP A 84 -12.77 7.15 2.15
N ALA A 85 -13.06 7.57 0.92
CA ALA A 85 -13.43 6.68 -0.19
C ALA A 85 -12.27 5.72 -0.54
N GLU A 86 -11.04 6.23 -0.60
CA GLU A 86 -9.86 5.40 -0.85
C GLU A 86 -9.65 4.38 0.28
N ALA A 87 -9.76 4.80 1.55
CA ALA A 87 -9.62 3.89 2.69
C ALA A 87 -10.69 2.79 2.72
N GLU A 88 -11.94 3.12 2.41
CA GLU A 88 -13.05 2.17 2.30
C GLU A 88 -12.82 1.16 1.17
N ALA A 89 -12.40 1.62 0.00
CA ALA A 89 -12.12 0.76 -1.15
C ALA A 89 -10.97 -0.23 -0.89
N VAL A 90 -9.88 0.24 -0.28
CA VAL A 90 -8.74 -0.60 0.11
C VAL A 90 -9.19 -1.65 1.12
N GLU A 91 -9.94 -1.25 2.15
CA GLU A 91 -10.42 -2.19 3.17
C GLU A 91 -11.36 -3.24 2.56
N ALA A 92 -12.25 -2.83 1.64
CA ALA A 92 -13.13 -3.74 0.93
C ALA A 92 -12.35 -4.76 0.08
N LYS A 93 -11.35 -4.31 -0.69
CA LYS A 93 -10.50 -5.19 -1.51
C LYS A 93 -9.74 -6.22 -0.65
N LEU A 94 -9.11 -5.81 0.45
CA LEU A 94 -8.37 -6.73 1.30
C LEU A 94 -9.30 -7.69 2.08
N ARG A 95 -10.50 -7.25 2.46
CA ARG A 95 -11.52 -8.15 3.02
C ARG A 95 -11.96 -9.20 2.00
N GLU A 96 -12.15 -8.81 0.74
CA GLU A 96 -12.47 -9.75 -0.34
C GLU A 96 -11.37 -10.78 -0.52
N LEU A 97 -10.11 -10.33 -0.56
CA LEU A 97 -8.93 -11.20 -0.68
C LEU A 97 -8.86 -12.24 0.45
N ALA A 98 -9.15 -11.81 1.69
CA ALA A 98 -9.21 -12.71 2.85
C ALA A 98 -10.32 -13.76 2.72
N ARG A 99 -11.49 -13.40 2.16
CA ARG A 99 -12.64 -14.32 2.02
C ARG A 99 -12.42 -15.39 0.96
N HIS A 100 -11.70 -15.08 -0.12
CA HIS A 100 -11.67 -15.95 -1.30
C HIS A 100 -10.33 -16.67 -1.54
N SER A 101 -9.23 -16.21 -0.93
CA SER A 101 -7.89 -16.63 -1.35
C SER A 101 -7.01 -17.15 -0.20
N SER A 102 -7.59 -17.50 0.96
CA SER A 102 -6.87 -17.93 2.18
C SER A 102 -5.87 -16.91 2.73
N TRP A 103 -5.91 -15.66 2.25
CA TRP A 103 -5.07 -14.59 2.77
C TRP A 103 -5.45 -14.28 4.21
N ARG A 104 -4.46 -13.92 5.02
CA ARG A 104 -4.68 -13.46 6.38
C ARG A 104 -4.57 -11.95 6.42
N VAL A 105 -5.66 -11.29 6.80
CA VAL A 105 -5.73 -9.82 6.84
C VAL A 105 -6.00 -9.36 8.26
N ALA A 106 -5.20 -8.40 8.73
CA ALA A 106 -5.34 -7.76 10.02
C ALA A 106 -5.44 -6.24 9.84
N ARG A 107 -6.24 -5.61 10.72
CA ARG A 107 -6.41 -4.15 10.78
C ARG A 107 -5.91 -3.67 12.14
N TYR A 108 -5.01 -2.70 12.12
CA TYR A 108 -4.43 -2.06 13.30
C TYR A 108 -4.81 -0.59 13.29
N GLY A 109 -5.36 -0.10 14.39
CA GLY A 109 -5.70 1.32 14.56
C GLY A 109 -5.49 1.73 16.01
N MET A 110 -5.24 3.01 16.22
CA MET A 110 -5.14 3.56 17.57
C MET A 110 -6.52 3.61 18.22
N LEU A 111 -6.61 3.18 19.47
CA LEU A 111 -7.81 3.32 20.29
C LEU A 111 -7.87 4.73 20.87
N GLU A 112 -9.09 5.22 21.14
CA GLU A 112 -9.34 6.51 21.83
C GLU A 112 -8.62 7.73 21.22
N THR A 113 -8.52 7.78 19.90
CA THR A 113 -7.91 8.90 19.15
C THR A 113 -8.95 9.74 18.41
N LYS A 114 -8.52 10.88 17.86
CA LYS A 114 -9.36 11.73 17.01
C LYS A 114 -9.78 10.98 15.75
N SER A 115 -11.07 11.01 15.45
CA SER A 115 -11.69 10.34 14.31
C SER A 115 -11.98 11.35 13.18
N PRO A 116 -11.80 10.96 11.91
CA PRO A 116 -11.31 9.65 11.47
C PRO A 116 -9.79 9.55 11.62
N ALA A 117 -9.32 8.36 12.02
CA ALA A 117 -7.93 8.12 12.40
C ALA A 117 -7.21 7.26 11.36
N PRO A 118 -5.91 7.47 11.14
CA PRO A 118 -5.11 6.55 10.34
C PRO A 118 -5.13 5.13 10.89
N PHE A 119 -5.11 4.16 9.98
CA PHE A 119 -5.05 2.75 10.33
C PHE A 119 -4.18 1.99 9.33
N LEU A 120 -3.63 0.87 9.78
CA LEU A 120 -2.78 -0.02 8.99
C LEU A 120 -3.56 -1.31 8.70
N LEU A 121 -3.63 -1.67 7.43
CA LEU A 121 -4.01 -3.01 6.99
C LEU A 121 -2.75 -3.81 6.66
N VAL A 122 -2.67 -5.04 7.15
CA VAL A 122 -1.61 -6.00 6.83
C VAL A 122 -2.25 -7.25 6.26
N ALA A 123 -1.86 -7.63 5.06
CA ALA A 123 -2.35 -8.81 4.36
C ALA A 123 -1.17 -9.75 4.05
N ARG A 124 -1.28 -11.02 4.46
CA ARG A 124 -0.25 -12.04 4.19
C ARG A 124 -0.77 -13.05 3.18
N LYS A 125 -0.02 -13.20 2.08
CA LYS A 125 -0.26 -14.20 1.04
C LYS A 125 -0.08 -15.60 1.64
N PRO A 126 -0.92 -16.59 1.29
CA PRO A 126 -0.70 -17.97 1.72
C PRO A 126 0.72 -18.41 1.36
N GLY A 127 1.40 -19.07 2.31
CA GLY A 127 2.58 -19.88 1.99
C GLY A 127 2.08 -21.23 1.50
N GLY A 128 2.68 -21.75 0.44
CA GLY A 128 2.39 -23.11 -0.03
C GLY A 128 2.67 -24.18 1.02
#